data_AF-A0A9W7J4C4-F1
#
_entry.id   AF-A0A9W7J4C4-F1
#
_cell.length_a   1.000
_cell.length_b   1.000
_cell.length_c   1.000
_cell.angle_alpha   90.00
_cell.angle_beta   90.00
_cell.angle_gamma   90.00
#
_symmetry.space_group_name_H-M   'P 1'
#
loop_
_entity.id
_entity.type
_entity.pdbx_description
1 polymer ?
#
loop_
_entity_poly.entity_id
_entity_poly.type
_entity_poly.pdbx_seq_one_letter_code
_entity_poly.pdbx_strand_id
1 'polypeptide(L)'
;MIYLSIQSASVLYKDSNDTIGSLADPKSSLELKSLLERYATMLGFSLNDAVDVVMGVSGGIKPYEVFGSDVIDWLNFAVFFNAWSLNSNEFGHNEGKCTPGSWHLVNSLLENYILSKLRSMGPLIQSPQGDLPILVQLVTEPLAWHGVVIQSCVRSCVPSGKKKKKSGSADQSISLLSHAVRDAIQSLCSILEEVAIWLQDQIKSPEDNKIDILMSSLKRNRQNGGGPGQVFHILETLISSTDETELGNRISQALRAWSSVDVGRKIVTGQSRVLSEFFRICESKIKSLRSLKQQIAQV
;
A
#
# COMPACT_ATOMS: atom_id res chain seq x y z
N MET A 1 6.23 15.47 -5.52
CA MET A 1 6.34 14.21 -6.30
C MET A 1 5.01 13.75 -6.88
N ILE A 2 3.98 13.41 -6.09
CA ILE A 2 2.69 12.90 -6.61
C ILE A 2 2.13 13.72 -7.79
N TYR A 3 2.04 15.05 -7.64
CA TYR A 3 1.56 15.94 -8.71
C TYR A 3 2.38 15.79 -10.02
N LEU A 4 3.72 15.82 -9.91
CA LEU A 4 4.61 15.69 -11.06
C LEU A 4 4.57 14.28 -11.69
N SER A 5 4.35 13.25 -10.87
CA SER A 5 4.13 11.88 -11.34
C SER A 5 2.83 11.76 -12.13
N ILE A 6 1.74 12.39 -11.68
CA ILE A 6 0.46 12.47 -12.42
C ILE A 6 0.68 13.17 -13.76
N GLN A 7 1.39 14.30 -13.76
CA GLN A 7 1.69 15.06 -14.99
C GLN A 7 2.52 14.20 -15.95
N SER A 8 3.60 13.58 -15.48
CA SER A 8 4.48 12.72 -16.29
C SER A 8 3.72 11.56 -16.93
N ALA A 9 2.84 10.91 -16.16
CA ALA A 9 1.98 9.83 -16.63
C ALA A 9 0.92 10.28 -17.66
N SER A 10 0.48 11.55 -17.62
CA SER A 10 -0.52 12.09 -18.55
C SER A 10 0.05 12.50 -19.90
N VAL A 11 1.35 12.82 -19.94
CA VAL A 11 2.06 13.30 -21.15
C VAL A 11 2.30 12.17 -22.14
N LEU A 12 2.42 10.93 -21.66
CA LEU A 12 2.68 9.71 -22.45
C LEU A 12 1.73 9.52 -23.66
N TYR A 13 0.53 10.09 -23.62
CA TYR A 13 -0.46 10.03 -24.70
C TYR A 13 -0.59 11.31 -25.54
N LYS A 14 0.02 12.42 -25.11
CA LYS A 14 -0.04 13.70 -25.85
C LYS A 14 1.00 13.77 -26.96
N ASP A 15 2.15 13.12 -26.79
CA ASP A 15 3.26 13.13 -27.75
C ASP A 15 3.01 12.30 -29.02
N SER A 16 1.90 11.56 -29.14
CA SER A 16 1.53 10.88 -30.39
C SER A 16 0.77 11.77 -31.38
N ASN A 17 0.43 13.01 -30.99
CA ASN A 17 -0.20 14.00 -31.86
C ASN A 17 0.76 15.17 -32.04
N ASP A 18 1.41 15.24 -33.21
CA ASP A 18 2.18 16.40 -33.72
C ASP A 18 1.30 17.67 -33.77
N THR A 19 1.02 18.21 -32.59
CA THR A 19 0.40 19.52 -32.43
C THR A 19 1.47 20.37 -31.76
N ILE A 20 2.19 21.09 -32.61
CA ILE A 20 3.03 22.23 -32.28
C ILE A 20 2.27 23.07 -31.23
N GLY A 21 2.55 22.88 -29.94
CA GLY A 21 1.82 23.58 -28.87
C GLY A 21 1.73 22.91 -27.50
N SER A 22 2.07 21.63 -27.32
CA SER A 22 2.10 21.03 -25.97
C SER A 22 3.12 19.90 -25.87
N LEU A 23 4.39 20.21 -26.13
CA LEU A 23 5.50 19.35 -25.72
C LEU A 23 5.35 19.09 -24.21
N ALA A 24 5.61 17.86 -23.76
CA ALA A 24 5.96 17.57 -22.37
C ALA A 24 6.74 18.76 -21.77
N ASP A 25 6.28 19.41 -20.71
CA ASP A 25 7.08 20.51 -20.13
C ASP A 25 8.38 19.88 -19.62
N PRO A 26 9.54 20.10 -20.28
CA PRO A 26 10.79 19.45 -19.91
C PRO A 26 11.18 19.84 -18.48
N LYS A 27 10.68 20.98 -17.98
CA LYS A 27 10.85 21.44 -16.62
C LYS A 27 10.21 20.50 -15.60
N SER A 28 9.04 19.92 -15.90
CA SER A 28 8.32 19.02 -14.96
C SER A 28 9.02 17.67 -14.79
N SER A 29 9.58 17.12 -15.87
CA SER A 29 10.37 15.88 -15.83
C SER A 29 11.70 16.08 -15.10
N LEU A 30 12.39 17.20 -15.35
CA LEU A 30 13.60 17.59 -14.62
C LEU A 30 13.33 17.82 -13.14
N GLU A 31 12.23 18.50 -12.79
CA GLU A 31 11.86 18.72 -11.39
C GLU A 31 11.57 17.38 -10.67
N LEU A 32 10.86 16.45 -11.34
CA LEU A 32 10.62 15.13 -10.77
C LEU A 32 11.93 14.35 -10.58
N LYS A 33 12.88 14.43 -11.52
CA LYS A 33 14.21 13.86 -11.39
C LYS A 33 14.96 14.41 -10.17
N SER A 34 15.02 15.73 -10.01
CA SER A 34 15.69 16.36 -8.85
C SER A 34 15.06 15.96 -7.52
N LEU A 35 13.73 15.78 -7.48
CA LEU A 35 13.07 15.25 -6.29
C LEU A 35 13.38 13.77 -6.04
N LEU A 36 13.52 12.95 -7.09
CA LEU A 36 13.94 11.56 -6.97
C LEU A 36 15.38 11.43 -6.49
N GLU A 37 16.30 12.28 -6.97
CA GLU A 37 17.68 12.37 -6.47
C GLU A 37 17.71 12.69 -4.97
N ARG A 38 16.88 13.64 -4.54
CA ARG A 38 16.75 13.99 -3.13
C ARG A 38 16.11 12.88 -2.31
N TYR A 39 15.12 12.16 -2.86
CA TYR A 39 14.52 11.01 -2.19
C TYR A 39 15.54 9.87 -2.03
N ALA A 40 16.28 9.53 -3.10
CA ALA A 40 17.36 8.55 -3.03
C ALA A 40 18.40 8.93 -1.95
N THR A 41 18.75 10.22 -1.87
CA THR A 41 19.66 10.73 -0.84
C THR A 41 19.10 10.53 0.57
N MET A 42 17.78 10.71 0.78
CA MET A 42 17.13 10.44 2.07
C MET A 42 17.14 8.95 2.43
N LEU A 43 17.16 8.06 1.43
CA LEU A 43 17.34 6.62 1.62
C LEU A 43 18.81 6.23 1.84
N GLY A 44 19.74 7.18 1.71
CA GLY A 44 21.19 6.95 1.85
C GLY A 44 21.89 6.51 0.58
N PHE A 45 21.30 6.70 -0.60
CA PHE A 45 21.81 6.24 -1.89
C PHE A 45 21.94 7.38 -2.92
N SER A 46 22.78 7.19 -3.93
CA SER A 46 22.66 7.97 -5.17
C SER A 46 21.42 7.54 -5.95
N LEU A 47 20.95 8.35 -6.90
CA LEU A 47 19.79 7.98 -7.73
C LEU A 47 20.01 6.64 -8.46
N ASN A 48 21.19 6.45 -9.06
CA ASN A 48 21.51 5.23 -9.81
C ASN A 48 21.56 4.01 -8.88
N ASP A 49 22.20 4.13 -7.72
CA ASP A 49 22.27 3.02 -6.76
C ASP A 49 20.88 2.64 -6.23
N ALA A 50 20.01 3.64 -5.97
CA ALA A 50 18.64 3.41 -5.54
C ALA A 50 17.83 2.68 -6.63
N VAL A 51 18.00 3.06 -7.90
CA VAL A 51 17.41 2.35 -9.04
C VAL A 51 17.92 0.91 -9.10
N ASP A 52 19.22 0.67 -8.98
CA ASP A 52 19.82 -0.67 -9.00
C ASP A 52 19.37 -1.56 -7.82
N VAL A 53 19.05 -0.95 -6.67
CA VAL A 53 18.44 -1.66 -5.54
C VAL A 53 17.02 -2.09 -5.90
N VAL A 54 16.17 -1.16 -6.37
CA VAL A 54 14.77 -1.45 -6.75
C VAL A 54 14.67 -2.47 -7.88
N MET A 55 15.47 -2.30 -8.93
CA MET A 55 15.55 -3.24 -10.07
C MET A 55 16.02 -4.62 -9.60
N GLY A 56 17.04 -4.68 -8.73
CA GLY A 56 17.55 -5.92 -8.18
C GLY A 56 16.51 -6.67 -7.34
N VAL A 57 15.73 -5.96 -6.52
CA VAL A 57 14.67 -6.58 -5.72
C VAL A 57 13.49 -7.04 -6.60
N SER A 58 13.07 -6.21 -7.55
CA SER A 58 11.98 -6.55 -8.47
C SER A 58 12.32 -7.78 -9.33
N GLY A 59 13.57 -7.86 -9.81
CA GLY A 59 14.08 -8.98 -10.59
C GLY A 59 14.42 -10.24 -9.77
N GLY A 60 14.22 -10.23 -8.44
CA GLY A 60 14.53 -11.36 -7.56
C GLY A 60 16.03 -11.62 -7.35
N ILE A 61 16.89 -10.68 -7.75
CA ILE A 61 18.35 -10.76 -7.56
C ILE A 61 18.71 -10.38 -6.12
N LYS A 62 18.00 -9.40 -5.55
CA LYS A 62 18.16 -8.93 -4.18
C LYS A 62 16.93 -9.30 -3.34
N PRO A 63 17.10 -9.67 -2.07
CA PRO A 63 15.97 -9.97 -1.20
C PRO A 63 15.34 -8.68 -0.63
N TYR A 64 14.08 -8.73 -0.17
CA TYR A 64 13.34 -7.54 0.30
C TYR A 64 13.94 -6.93 1.57
N GLU A 65 14.71 -7.70 2.33
CA GLU A 65 15.41 -7.31 3.55
C GLU A 65 16.38 -6.15 3.31
N VAL A 66 16.84 -5.97 2.07
CA VAL A 66 17.67 -4.82 1.67
C VAL A 66 16.95 -3.49 1.89
N PHE A 67 15.62 -3.47 1.84
CA PHE A 67 14.84 -2.27 2.13
C PHE A 67 14.80 -1.92 3.63
N GLY A 68 15.11 -2.86 4.52
CA GLY A 68 15.15 -2.62 5.96
C GLY A 68 13.86 -2.07 6.55
N SER A 69 14.00 -1.10 7.46
CA SER A 69 12.87 -0.37 8.08
C SER A 69 12.13 0.54 7.10
N ASP A 70 12.77 0.91 6.00
CA ASP A 70 12.33 1.99 5.11
C ASP A 70 11.58 1.44 3.89
N VAL A 71 11.00 0.24 4.03
CA VAL A 71 10.35 -0.48 2.93
C VAL A 71 9.20 0.29 2.29
N ILE A 72 8.45 1.05 3.07
CA ILE A 72 7.38 1.91 2.53
C ILE A 72 7.99 3.00 1.65
N ASP A 73 9.09 3.61 2.08
CA ASP A 73 9.79 4.64 1.32
C ASP A 73 10.42 4.10 0.05
N TRP A 74 11.00 2.90 0.08
CA TRP A 74 11.51 2.22 -1.11
C TRP A 74 10.43 1.93 -2.16
N LEU A 75 9.26 1.48 -1.72
CA LEU A 75 8.13 1.23 -2.61
C LEU A 75 7.54 2.54 -3.15
N ASN A 76 7.44 3.58 -2.33
CA ASN A 76 7.05 4.92 -2.77
C ASN A 76 8.04 5.47 -3.81
N PHE A 77 9.35 5.34 -3.56
CA PHE A 77 10.41 5.71 -4.50
C PHE A 77 10.25 4.95 -5.82
N ALA A 78 10.03 3.63 -5.80
CA ALA A 78 9.82 2.83 -7.00
C ALA A 78 8.61 3.31 -7.83
N VAL A 79 7.51 3.70 -7.18
CA VAL A 79 6.32 4.26 -7.83
C VAL A 79 6.64 5.59 -8.53
N PHE A 80 7.32 6.50 -7.84
CA PHE A 80 7.68 7.81 -8.40
C PHE A 80 8.74 7.70 -9.50
N PHE A 81 9.71 6.80 -9.33
CA PHE A 81 10.71 6.46 -10.34
C PHE A 81 10.04 5.92 -11.61
N ASN A 82 9.11 4.97 -11.48
CA ASN A 82 8.34 4.48 -12.62
C ASN A 82 7.58 5.62 -13.31
N ALA A 83 6.92 6.50 -12.56
CA ALA A 83 6.19 7.62 -13.16
C ALA A 83 7.11 8.58 -13.93
N TRP A 84 8.33 8.79 -13.45
CA TRP A 84 9.34 9.57 -14.15
C TRP A 84 9.88 8.84 -15.38
N SER A 85 10.16 7.54 -15.27
CA SER A 85 10.71 6.73 -16.36
C SER A 85 9.78 6.66 -17.57
N LEU A 86 8.46 6.75 -17.34
CA LEU A 86 7.46 6.81 -18.41
C LEU A 86 7.59 8.05 -19.31
N ASN A 87 8.14 9.16 -18.80
CA ASN A 87 8.30 10.42 -19.53
C ASN A 87 9.76 10.78 -19.82
N SER A 88 10.71 9.91 -19.45
CA SER A 88 12.14 10.16 -19.65
C SER A 88 12.68 9.33 -20.82
N ASN A 89 13.31 9.98 -21.79
CA ASN A 89 14.06 9.30 -22.85
C ASN A 89 15.39 8.69 -22.34
N GLU A 90 15.79 8.97 -21.09
CA GLU A 90 17.09 8.59 -20.52
C GLU A 90 17.21 7.09 -20.24
N PHE A 91 16.12 6.40 -19.91
CA PHE A 91 16.13 4.96 -19.58
C PHE A 91 15.51 4.07 -20.67
N GLY A 92 15.08 4.66 -21.80
CA GLY A 92 14.42 3.98 -22.92
C GLY A 92 15.34 3.48 -24.03
N HIS A 93 16.65 3.34 -23.80
CA HIS A 93 17.59 2.88 -24.82
C HIS A 93 17.60 1.35 -24.97
N ASN A 94 16.45 0.83 -25.43
CA ASN A 94 16.37 -0.29 -26.34
C ASN A 94 15.32 0.09 -27.39
N GLU A 95 15.79 0.66 -28.51
CA GLU A 95 15.05 0.79 -29.77
C GLU A 95 13.60 1.31 -29.68
N GLY A 96 13.42 2.58 -29.32
CA GLY A 96 12.28 3.39 -29.78
C GLY A 96 10.87 2.87 -29.45
N LYS A 97 10.72 2.09 -28.38
CA LYS A 97 9.42 1.63 -27.87
C LYS A 97 9.34 1.98 -26.40
N CYS A 98 8.26 2.65 -25.95
CA CYS A 98 7.88 2.67 -24.54
C CYS A 98 7.92 1.24 -24.02
N THR A 99 8.93 0.87 -23.23
CA THR A 99 9.08 -0.50 -22.76
C THR A 99 7.95 -0.82 -21.78
N PRO A 100 7.08 -1.81 -22.09
CA PRO A 100 6.02 -2.27 -21.18
C PRO A 100 6.54 -2.71 -19.79
N GLY A 101 7.86 -2.90 -19.63
CA GLY A 101 8.52 -3.40 -18.42
C GLY A 101 8.46 -2.51 -17.18
N SER A 102 8.23 -1.19 -17.30
CA SER A 102 8.29 -0.30 -16.12
C SER A 102 7.06 -0.46 -15.20
N TRP A 103 5.87 -0.68 -15.76
CA TRP A 103 4.65 -0.98 -15.00
C TRP A 103 4.76 -2.32 -14.26
N HIS A 104 5.28 -3.33 -14.96
CA HIS A 104 5.49 -4.66 -14.37
C HIS A 104 6.42 -4.61 -13.16
N LEU A 105 7.46 -3.76 -13.19
CA LEU A 105 8.37 -3.61 -12.04
C LEU A 105 7.64 -3.25 -10.75
N VAL A 106 6.80 -2.20 -10.79
CA VAL A 106 6.10 -1.71 -9.60
C VAL A 106 5.00 -2.69 -9.19
N ASN A 107 4.28 -3.24 -10.16
CA ASN A 107 3.26 -4.27 -9.92
C ASN A 107 3.85 -5.49 -9.21
N SER A 108 4.95 -6.03 -9.72
CA SER A 108 5.61 -7.19 -9.13
C SER A 108 6.18 -6.90 -7.75
N LEU A 109 6.76 -5.71 -7.52
CA LEU A 109 7.23 -5.31 -6.18
C LEU A 109 6.08 -5.25 -5.17
N LEU A 110 4.99 -4.57 -5.53
CA LEU A 110 3.82 -4.43 -4.66
C LEU A 110 3.16 -5.80 -4.40
N GLU A 111 2.96 -6.58 -5.45
CA GLU A 111 2.34 -7.90 -5.37
C GLU A 111 3.14 -8.84 -4.48
N ASN A 112 4.42 -9.03 -4.80
CA ASN A 112 5.28 -9.95 -4.05
C ASN A 112 5.39 -9.53 -2.58
N TYR A 113 5.57 -8.23 -2.31
CA TYR A 113 5.73 -7.77 -0.93
C TYR A 113 4.43 -7.86 -0.13
N ILE A 114 3.30 -7.40 -0.70
CA ILE A 114 2.00 -7.44 -0.01
C ILE A 114 1.55 -8.89 0.22
N LEU A 115 1.63 -9.75 -0.79
CA LEU A 115 1.24 -11.16 -0.66
C LEU A 115 2.17 -11.92 0.30
N SER A 116 3.48 -11.63 0.29
CA SER A 116 4.41 -12.20 1.26
C SER A 116 4.04 -11.79 2.69
N LYS A 117 3.74 -10.50 2.91
CA LYS A 117 3.29 -10.00 4.22
C LYS A 117 1.96 -10.62 4.65
N LEU A 118 0.98 -10.75 3.76
CA LEU A 118 -0.28 -11.44 4.08
C LEU A 118 -0.06 -12.89 4.51
N ARG A 119 0.87 -13.61 3.85
CA ARG A 119 1.19 -15.01 4.18
C ARG A 119 1.92 -15.15 5.52
N SER A 120 2.75 -14.17 5.89
CA SER A 120 3.45 -14.18 7.18
C SER A 120 2.57 -13.70 8.34
N MET A 121 1.52 -12.94 8.05
CA MET A 121 0.58 -12.46 9.06
C MET A 121 -0.27 -13.61 9.61
N GLY A 122 -0.06 -13.93 10.88
CA GLY A 122 -0.97 -14.76 11.67
C GLY A 122 -2.26 -14.02 12.05
N PRO A 123 -3.11 -14.63 12.92
CA PRO A 123 -4.30 -13.97 13.43
C PRO A 123 -3.97 -12.65 14.12
N LEU A 124 -4.62 -11.57 13.69
CA LEU A 124 -4.28 -10.19 14.11
C LEU A 124 -4.45 -9.89 15.60
N ILE A 125 -5.14 -10.76 16.31
CA ILE A 125 -5.67 -10.48 17.65
C ILE A 125 -4.65 -10.82 18.75
N GLN A 126 -3.42 -11.17 18.36
CA GLN A 126 -2.41 -11.68 19.30
C GLN A 126 -1.51 -10.61 19.94
N SER A 127 -1.43 -9.39 19.39
CA SER A 127 -0.56 -8.32 19.93
C SER A 127 -0.81 -6.94 19.29
N PRO A 128 -0.63 -5.82 20.01
CA PRO A 128 -0.61 -4.47 19.43
C PRO A 128 0.56 -4.18 18.45
N GLN A 129 1.50 -5.11 18.26
CA GLN A 129 2.70 -4.96 17.40
C GLN A 129 2.69 -5.87 16.15
N GLY A 130 1.52 -6.18 15.59
CA GLY A 130 1.44 -6.95 14.34
C GLY A 130 1.90 -6.14 13.11
N ASP A 131 2.20 -6.81 12.00
CA ASP A 131 2.54 -6.20 10.71
C ASP A 131 1.37 -5.38 10.08
N LEU A 132 0.19 -5.31 10.72
CA LEU A 132 -1.00 -4.64 10.18
C LEU A 132 -0.76 -3.17 9.79
N PRO A 133 -0.08 -2.33 10.59
CA PRO A 133 0.19 -0.95 10.20
C PRO A 133 0.99 -0.86 8.89
N ILE A 134 1.92 -1.78 8.67
CA ILE A 134 2.70 -1.86 7.42
C ILE A 134 1.77 -2.20 6.25
N LEU A 135 0.88 -3.19 6.41
CA LEU A 135 -0.09 -3.52 5.35
C LEU A 135 -1.05 -2.36 5.05
N VAL A 136 -1.52 -1.65 6.07
CA VAL A 136 -2.34 -0.45 5.89
C VAL A 136 -1.56 0.58 5.08
N GLN A 137 -0.31 0.89 5.48
CA GLN A 137 0.55 1.83 4.77
C GLN A 137 0.80 1.40 3.31
N LEU A 138 1.09 0.13 3.03
CA LEU A 138 1.27 -0.38 1.67
C LEU A 138 0.05 -0.08 0.77
N VAL A 139 -1.16 -0.28 1.28
CA VAL A 139 -2.41 -0.06 0.54
C VAL A 139 -2.77 1.43 0.42
N THR A 140 -2.47 2.22 1.46
CA THR A 140 -2.82 3.64 1.51
C THR A 140 -1.78 4.55 0.87
N GLU A 141 -0.55 4.11 0.71
CA GLU A 141 0.55 4.88 0.14
C GLU A 141 1.02 4.32 -1.22
N PRO A 142 2.00 3.40 -1.33
CA PRO A 142 2.60 3.11 -2.64
C PRO A 142 1.58 2.51 -3.63
N LEU A 143 0.66 1.65 -3.17
CA LEU A 143 -0.43 1.15 -4.02
C LEU A 143 -1.40 2.27 -4.43
N ALA A 144 -1.70 3.21 -3.53
CA ALA A 144 -2.56 4.35 -3.82
C ALA A 144 -1.91 5.31 -4.82
N TRP A 145 -0.64 5.62 -4.65
CA TRP A 145 0.14 6.46 -5.57
C TRP A 145 0.23 5.82 -6.95
N HIS A 146 0.47 4.52 -7.01
CA HIS A 146 0.48 3.80 -8.27
C HIS A 146 -0.89 3.83 -8.96
N GLY A 147 -1.98 3.61 -8.21
CA GLY A 147 -3.35 3.72 -8.73
C GLY A 147 -3.69 5.11 -9.28
N VAL A 148 -3.20 6.18 -8.64
CA VAL A 148 -3.39 7.56 -9.12
C VAL A 148 -2.57 7.84 -10.40
N VAL A 149 -1.35 7.31 -10.48
CA VAL A 149 -0.51 7.37 -11.70
C VAL A 149 -1.20 6.64 -12.86
N ILE A 150 -1.69 5.42 -12.64
CA ILE A 150 -2.50 4.66 -13.60
C ILE A 150 -3.75 5.46 -14.04
N GLN A 151 -4.48 6.03 -13.08
CA GLN A 151 -5.68 6.82 -13.36
C GLN A 151 -5.38 8.02 -14.28
N SER A 152 -4.21 8.65 -14.10
CA SER A 152 -3.75 9.74 -14.97
C SER A 152 -3.53 9.25 -16.41
N CYS A 153 -2.91 8.09 -16.58
CA CYS A 153 -2.74 7.45 -17.89
C CYS A 153 -4.10 7.17 -18.54
N VAL A 154 -5.01 6.48 -17.84
CA VAL A 154 -6.35 6.14 -18.36
C VAL A 154 -7.11 7.37 -18.84
N ARG A 155 -7.10 8.46 -18.05
CA ARG A 155 -7.75 9.72 -18.43
C ARG A 155 -7.17 10.35 -19.69
N SER A 156 -5.89 10.08 -19.97
CA SER A 156 -5.19 10.58 -21.16
C SER A 156 -5.44 9.69 -22.38
N CYS A 157 -5.75 8.41 -22.19
CA CYS A 157 -6.15 7.47 -23.24
C CYS A 157 -7.54 7.78 -23.84
N VAL A 158 -8.48 8.23 -23.01
CA VAL A 158 -9.90 8.35 -23.40
C VAL A 158 -10.09 9.61 -24.27
N PRO A 159 -10.54 9.49 -25.54
CA PRO A 159 -10.67 10.64 -26.43
C PRO A 159 -11.76 11.61 -25.96
N SER A 160 -11.33 12.81 -25.57
CA SER A 160 -12.23 13.93 -25.28
C SER A 160 -12.78 14.56 -26.57
N GLY A 161 -13.86 13.99 -27.13
CA GLY A 161 -14.78 14.64 -28.08
C GLY A 161 -14.24 15.07 -29.47
N LYS A 162 -14.91 14.61 -30.53
CA LYS A 162 -14.76 15.00 -31.96
C LYS A 162 -13.31 15.18 -32.45
N LYS A 163 -12.52 14.11 -32.55
CA LYS A 163 -11.34 14.08 -33.43
C LYS A 163 -11.43 12.96 -34.47
N LYS A 164 -11.14 13.37 -35.71
CA LYS A 164 -11.24 12.61 -36.97
C LYS A 164 -10.19 11.50 -36.97
N LYS A 165 -10.61 10.24 -37.18
CA LYS A 165 -9.72 9.07 -37.35
C LYS A 165 -8.62 9.40 -38.37
N LYS A 166 -7.35 9.33 -37.95
CA LYS A 166 -6.20 9.17 -38.85
C LYS A 166 -5.51 7.86 -38.44
N SER A 167 -5.55 6.87 -39.33
CA SER A 167 -4.94 5.55 -39.13
C SER A 167 -3.46 5.59 -39.47
N GLY A 168 -2.61 5.05 -38.59
CA GLY A 168 -1.16 4.93 -38.77
C GLY A 168 -0.47 4.39 -37.51
N SER A 169 0.87 4.19 -37.57
CA SER A 169 1.74 3.57 -36.55
C SER A 169 1.53 4.00 -35.08
N ALA A 170 0.96 5.19 -34.85
CA ALA A 170 0.51 5.64 -33.54
C ALA A 170 -0.51 4.68 -32.88
N ASP A 171 -1.40 4.03 -33.65
CA ASP A 171 -2.42 3.09 -33.15
C ASP A 171 -1.81 1.86 -32.43
N GLN A 172 -0.66 1.35 -32.90
CA GLN A 172 0.00 0.19 -32.28
C GLN A 172 0.64 0.54 -30.93
N SER A 173 1.26 1.72 -30.82
CA SER A 173 1.85 2.20 -29.56
C SER A 173 0.79 2.48 -28.48
N ILE A 174 -0.35 3.06 -28.90
CA ILE A 174 -1.52 3.32 -28.08
C ILE A 174 -2.14 2.00 -27.57
N SER A 175 -2.21 0.99 -28.43
CA SER A 175 -2.69 -0.35 -28.10
C SER A 175 -1.80 -1.04 -27.06
N LEU A 176 -0.47 -1.06 -27.26
CA LEU A 176 0.48 -1.67 -26.32
C LEU A 176 0.43 -1.02 -24.92
N LEU A 177 0.33 0.31 -24.87
CA LEU A 177 0.23 1.04 -23.62
C LEU A 177 -1.14 0.83 -22.94
N SER A 178 -2.23 0.78 -23.71
CA SER A 178 -3.56 0.45 -23.19
C SER A 178 -3.59 -0.94 -22.56
N HIS A 179 -2.93 -1.92 -23.19
CA HIS A 179 -2.74 -3.25 -22.63
C HIS A 179 -1.91 -3.24 -21.33
N ALA A 180 -0.75 -2.58 -21.32
CA ALA A 180 0.09 -2.50 -20.12
C ALA A 180 -0.63 -1.83 -18.93
N VAL A 181 -1.37 -0.74 -19.18
CA VAL A 181 -2.16 -0.06 -18.15
C VAL A 181 -3.32 -0.95 -17.66
N ARG A 182 -3.97 -1.70 -18.56
CA ARG A 182 -5.03 -2.66 -18.19
C ARG A 182 -4.51 -3.80 -17.31
N ASP A 183 -3.33 -4.31 -17.64
CA ASP A 183 -2.67 -5.36 -16.87
C ASP A 183 -2.23 -4.84 -15.50
N ALA A 184 -1.73 -3.60 -15.43
CA ALA A 184 -1.42 -2.94 -14.16
C ALA A 184 -2.67 -2.73 -13.28
N ILE A 185 -3.78 -2.29 -13.88
CA ILE A 185 -5.07 -2.20 -13.16
C ILE A 185 -5.50 -3.57 -12.64
N GLN A 186 -5.35 -4.61 -13.44
CA GLN A 186 -5.73 -5.96 -13.03
C GLN A 186 -4.85 -6.48 -11.89
N SER A 187 -3.53 -6.28 -11.96
CA SER A 187 -2.61 -6.66 -10.88
C SER A 187 -2.99 -5.97 -9.56
N LEU A 188 -3.22 -4.65 -9.57
CA LEU A 188 -3.64 -3.93 -8.37
C LEU A 188 -5.00 -4.39 -7.82
N CYS A 189 -5.96 -4.69 -8.69
CA CYS A 189 -7.23 -5.28 -8.29
C CYS A 189 -7.02 -6.61 -7.57
N SER A 190 -6.23 -7.51 -8.17
CA SER A 190 -5.97 -8.84 -7.61
C SER A 190 -5.26 -8.77 -6.26
N ILE A 191 -4.27 -7.90 -6.09
CA ILE A 191 -3.62 -7.66 -4.79
C ILE A 191 -4.64 -7.21 -3.74
N LEU A 192 -5.49 -6.24 -4.07
CA LEU A 192 -6.49 -5.72 -3.13
C LEU A 192 -7.59 -6.74 -2.81
N GLU A 193 -7.95 -7.60 -3.77
CA GLU A 193 -8.90 -8.69 -3.57
C GLU A 193 -8.35 -9.69 -2.55
N GLU A 194 -7.09 -10.09 -2.65
CA GLU A 194 -6.43 -10.95 -1.66
C GLU A 194 -6.40 -10.31 -0.26
N VAL A 195 -6.06 -9.01 -0.17
CA VAL A 195 -6.13 -8.25 1.09
C VAL A 195 -7.56 -8.25 1.65
N ALA A 196 -8.56 -8.00 0.80
CA ALA A 196 -9.96 -7.93 1.20
C ALA A 196 -10.49 -9.29 1.69
N ILE A 197 -10.14 -10.39 1.01
CA ILE A 197 -10.46 -11.76 1.43
C ILE A 197 -9.87 -12.02 2.82
N TRP A 198 -8.57 -11.76 2.98
CA TRP A 198 -7.89 -11.97 4.25
C TRP A 198 -8.51 -11.13 5.39
N LEU A 199 -8.82 -9.85 5.15
CA LEU A 199 -9.49 -8.99 6.14
C LEU A 199 -10.87 -9.53 6.50
N GLN A 200 -11.62 -10.00 5.52
CA GLN A 200 -12.95 -10.55 5.75
C GLN A 200 -12.89 -11.81 6.63
N ASP A 201 -11.88 -12.66 6.46
CA ASP A 201 -11.67 -13.83 7.32
C ASP A 201 -11.33 -13.43 8.76
N GLN A 202 -10.51 -12.39 8.95
CA GLN A 202 -10.23 -11.83 10.28
C GLN A 202 -11.50 -11.25 10.93
N ILE A 203 -12.36 -10.57 10.16
CA ILE A 203 -13.59 -9.96 10.66
C ILE A 203 -14.62 -11.03 11.05
N LYS A 204 -14.85 -12.04 10.20
CA LYS A 204 -15.86 -13.09 10.39
C LYS A 204 -15.57 -14.03 11.57
N SER A 205 -14.33 -14.09 12.05
CA SER A 205 -13.97 -14.93 13.20
C SER A 205 -14.81 -14.58 14.45
N PRO A 206 -15.37 -15.56 15.18
CA PRO A 206 -16.25 -15.33 16.33
C PRO A 206 -15.60 -14.51 17.44
N GLU A 207 -16.32 -13.53 18.00
CA GLU A 207 -15.79 -12.65 19.06
C GLU A 207 -15.27 -13.41 20.28
N ASP A 208 -15.96 -14.47 20.71
CA ASP A 208 -15.53 -15.25 21.88
C ASP A 208 -14.17 -15.92 21.65
N ASN A 209 -13.95 -16.51 20.47
CA ASN A 209 -12.65 -17.08 20.09
C ASN A 209 -11.54 -16.02 20.08
N LYS A 210 -11.86 -14.81 19.62
CA LYS A 210 -10.92 -13.68 19.57
C LYS A 210 -10.52 -13.23 20.97
N ILE A 211 -11.49 -13.15 21.88
CA ILE A 211 -11.25 -12.82 23.29
C ILE A 211 -10.39 -13.91 23.94
N ASP A 212 -10.68 -15.19 23.70
CA ASP A 212 -9.89 -16.30 24.25
C ASP A 212 -8.44 -16.28 23.78
N ILE A 213 -8.21 -16.00 22.48
CA ILE A 213 -6.87 -15.84 21.92
C ILE A 213 -6.13 -14.65 22.55
N LEU A 214 -6.81 -13.51 22.71
CA LEU A 214 -6.22 -12.33 23.35
C LEU A 214 -5.85 -12.62 24.81
N MET A 215 -6.77 -13.22 25.57
CA MET A 215 -6.59 -13.51 26.99
C MET A 215 -5.50 -14.57 27.22
N SER A 216 -5.41 -15.59 26.38
CA SER A 216 -4.31 -16.57 26.44
C SER A 216 -2.95 -15.92 26.11
N SER A 217 -2.89 -15.00 25.14
CA SER A 217 -1.68 -14.23 24.84
C SER A 217 -1.24 -13.35 26.03
N LEU A 218 -2.18 -12.65 26.67
CA LEU A 218 -1.91 -11.85 27.87
C LEU A 218 -1.42 -12.71 29.04
N LYS A 219 -2.02 -13.90 29.26
CA LYS A 219 -1.57 -14.86 30.28
C LYS A 219 -0.18 -15.42 30.00
N ARG A 220 0.16 -15.68 28.74
CA ARG A 220 1.52 -16.11 28.35
C ARG A 220 2.55 -15.01 28.61
N ASN A 221 2.23 -13.75 28.29
CA ASN A 221 3.13 -12.62 28.58
C ASN A 221 3.40 -12.44 30.08
N ARG A 222 2.44 -12.78 30.95
CA ARG A 222 2.63 -12.80 32.42
C ARG A 222 3.76 -13.74 32.84
N GLN A 223 3.88 -14.91 32.21
CA GLN A 223 4.90 -15.91 32.58
C GLN A 223 6.32 -15.50 32.16
N ASN A 224 6.44 -14.64 31.15
CA ASN A 224 7.72 -14.18 30.61
C ASN A 224 8.28 -12.93 31.31
N GLY A 225 7.66 -12.48 32.42
CA GLY A 225 8.20 -11.43 33.28
C GLY A 225 8.13 -9.99 32.72
N GLY A 226 7.46 -9.76 31.60
CA GLY A 226 7.33 -8.44 30.98
C GLY A 226 6.17 -8.33 29.99
N GLY A 227 5.67 -7.10 29.78
CA GLY A 227 4.67 -6.79 28.75
C GLY A 227 3.24 -6.55 29.29
N PRO A 228 2.25 -6.34 28.39
CA PRO A 228 0.91 -5.89 28.76
C PRO A 228 0.17 -6.82 29.73
N GLY A 229 0.48 -8.13 29.70
CA GLY A 229 -0.11 -9.13 30.60
C GLY A 229 0.23 -8.91 32.08
N GLN A 230 1.36 -8.26 32.38
CA GLN A 230 1.74 -7.93 33.76
C GLN A 230 0.81 -6.87 34.37
N VAL A 231 0.35 -5.91 33.56
CA VAL A 231 -0.60 -4.88 34.03
C VAL A 231 -1.93 -5.52 34.41
N PHE A 232 -2.43 -6.44 33.56
CA PHE A 232 -3.64 -7.21 33.88
C PHE A 232 -3.47 -8.01 35.17
N HIS A 233 -2.32 -8.66 35.34
CA HIS A 233 -2.05 -9.42 36.56
C HIS A 233 -2.04 -8.53 37.82
N ILE A 234 -1.35 -7.38 37.77
CA ILE A 234 -1.30 -6.44 38.90
C ILE A 234 -2.71 -6.00 39.28
N LEU A 235 -3.53 -5.63 38.30
CA LEU A 235 -4.92 -5.20 38.54
C LEU A 235 -5.77 -6.35 39.13
N GLU A 236 -5.68 -7.56 38.59
CA GLU A 236 -6.38 -8.74 39.12
C GLU A 236 -5.96 -9.08 40.56
N THR A 237 -4.68 -8.93 40.89
CA THR A 237 -4.17 -9.12 42.25
C THR A 237 -4.69 -8.05 43.20
N LEU A 238 -4.67 -6.77 42.79
CA LEU A 238 -5.18 -5.66 43.59
C LEU A 238 -6.67 -5.82 43.90
N ILE A 239 -7.47 -6.33 42.95
CA ILE A 239 -8.89 -6.65 43.14
C ILE A 239 -9.08 -7.78 44.16
N SER A 240 -8.20 -8.79 44.12
CA SER A 240 -8.27 -9.96 45.01
C SER A 240 -7.81 -9.65 46.44
N SER A 241 -6.92 -8.66 46.60
CA SER A 241 -6.31 -8.30 47.90
C SER A 241 -6.88 -7.01 48.50
N THR A 242 -8.00 -6.49 48.02
CA THR A 242 -8.48 -5.15 48.40
C THR A 242 -8.96 -5.11 49.85
N ASP A 243 -8.14 -4.55 50.75
CA ASP A 243 -8.60 -4.04 52.05
C ASP A 243 -9.13 -2.61 51.83
N GLU A 244 -10.41 -2.37 52.15
CA GLU A 244 -11.07 -1.08 51.87
C GLU A 244 -10.45 0.10 52.65
N THR A 245 -9.69 -0.22 53.70
CA THR A 245 -9.07 0.74 54.61
C THR A 245 -7.86 1.48 54.03
N GLU A 246 -7.12 0.90 53.08
CA GLU A 246 -5.92 1.52 52.49
C GLU A 246 -6.19 2.38 51.24
N LEU A 247 -7.11 1.94 50.36
CA LEU A 247 -7.35 2.57 49.04
C LEU A 247 -8.51 3.58 49.04
N GLY A 248 -9.38 3.53 50.06
CA GLY A 248 -10.59 4.33 50.15
C GLY A 248 -11.72 3.86 49.22
N ASN A 249 -12.97 4.05 49.67
CA ASN A 249 -14.17 3.44 49.08
C ASN A 249 -14.32 3.63 47.56
N ARG A 250 -13.99 4.82 47.04
CA ARG A 250 -14.16 5.15 45.62
C ARG A 250 -13.22 4.35 44.71
N ILE A 251 -11.97 4.17 45.12
CA ILE A 251 -10.97 3.43 44.34
C ILE A 251 -11.26 1.92 44.43
N SER A 252 -11.58 1.44 45.63
CA SER A 252 -11.98 0.05 45.85
C SER A 252 -13.20 -0.33 45.00
N GLN A 253 -14.21 0.55 44.91
CA GLN A 253 -15.38 0.31 44.07
C GLN A 253 -15.03 0.29 42.57
N ALA A 254 -14.16 1.20 42.10
CA ALA A 254 -13.71 1.23 40.70
C ALA A 254 -12.90 -0.02 40.32
N LEU A 255 -12.04 -0.50 41.22
CA LEU A 255 -11.27 -1.74 41.03
C LEU A 255 -12.20 -2.96 40.97
N ARG A 256 -13.18 -3.07 41.89
CA ARG A 256 -14.15 -4.17 41.86
C ARG A 256 -15.03 -4.19 40.60
N ALA A 257 -15.28 -3.03 39.99
CA ALA A 257 -16.01 -2.92 38.73
C ALA A 257 -15.14 -3.24 37.49
N TRP A 258 -13.83 -3.39 37.65
CA TRP A 258 -12.92 -3.71 36.55
C TRP A 258 -12.94 -5.21 36.23
N SER A 259 -12.90 -5.55 34.95
CA SER A 259 -12.92 -6.92 34.45
C SER A 259 -11.95 -7.05 33.28
N SER A 260 -11.02 -8.00 33.38
CA SER A 260 -10.06 -8.29 32.31
C SER A 260 -10.75 -8.75 31.03
N VAL A 261 -11.84 -9.50 31.16
CA VAL A 261 -12.68 -9.96 30.04
C VAL A 261 -13.37 -8.78 29.35
N ASP A 262 -13.90 -7.81 30.10
CA ASP A 262 -14.57 -6.65 29.51
C ASP A 262 -13.59 -5.72 28.78
N VAL A 263 -12.38 -5.57 29.32
CA VAL A 263 -11.29 -4.86 28.62
C VAL A 263 -10.91 -5.61 27.35
N GLY A 264 -10.77 -6.94 27.42
CA GLY A 264 -10.51 -7.79 26.26
C GLY A 264 -11.58 -7.64 25.17
N ARG A 265 -12.87 -7.65 25.56
CA ARG A 265 -14.00 -7.41 24.65
C ARG A 265 -13.89 -6.04 23.98
N LYS A 266 -13.62 -4.97 24.75
CA LYS A 266 -13.44 -3.61 24.20
C LYS A 266 -12.28 -3.54 23.20
N ILE A 267 -11.16 -4.21 23.47
CA ILE A 267 -10.01 -4.30 22.55
C ILE A 267 -10.42 -5.00 21.26
N VAL A 268 -11.05 -6.18 21.36
CA VAL A 268 -11.49 -6.98 20.19
C VAL A 268 -12.52 -6.20 19.34
N THR A 269 -13.48 -5.54 19.98
CA THR A 269 -14.45 -4.68 19.27
C THR A 269 -13.76 -3.52 18.56
N GLY A 270 -12.80 -2.85 19.22
CA GLY A 270 -12.02 -1.77 18.63
C GLY A 270 -11.21 -2.24 17.41
N GLN A 271 -10.50 -3.35 17.53
CA GLN A 271 -9.75 -3.97 16.43
C GLN A 271 -10.67 -4.35 15.26
N SER A 272 -11.80 -5.00 15.55
CA SER A 272 -12.76 -5.40 14.51
C SER A 272 -13.30 -4.19 13.74
N ARG A 273 -13.59 -3.08 14.43
CA ARG A 273 -14.01 -1.82 13.79
C ARG A 273 -12.93 -1.26 12.86
N VAL A 274 -11.67 -1.24 13.30
CA VAL A 274 -10.55 -0.76 12.46
C VAL A 274 -10.37 -1.65 11.23
N LEU A 275 -10.49 -2.97 11.37
CA LEU A 275 -10.42 -3.89 10.24
C LEU A 275 -11.57 -3.72 9.27
N SER A 276 -12.80 -3.49 9.75
CA SER A 276 -13.95 -3.18 8.89
C SER A 276 -13.75 -1.88 8.11
N GLU A 277 -13.18 -0.84 8.72
CA GLU A 277 -12.86 0.39 8.00
C GLU A 277 -11.79 0.17 6.94
N PHE A 278 -10.74 -0.60 7.25
CA PHE A 278 -9.71 -0.91 6.28
C PHE A 278 -10.22 -1.78 5.13
N PHE A 279 -11.09 -2.75 5.41
CA PHE A 279 -11.79 -3.54 4.41
C PHE A 279 -12.60 -2.65 3.46
N ARG A 280 -13.37 -1.69 4.00
CA ARG A 280 -14.14 -0.72 3.21
C ARG A 280 -13.25 0.14 2.31
N ILE A 281 -12.05 0.52 2.77
CA ILE A 281 -11.06 1.23 1.93
C ILE A 281 -10.62 0.35 0.76
N CYS A 282 -10.34 -0.94 1.01
CA CYS A 282 -9.95 -1.89 -0.04
C CYS A 282 -11.08 -2.06 -1.07
N GLU A 283 -12.32 -2.27 -0.64
CA GLU A 283 -13.49 -2.38 -1.53
C GLU A 283 -13.68 -1.11 -2.39
N SER A 284 -13.52 0.06 -1.78
CA SER A 284 -13.61 1.34 -2.50
C SER A 284 -12.54 1.45 -3.59
N LYS A 285 -11.28 1.09 -3.28
CA LYS A 285 -10.18 1.08 -4.25
C LYS A 285 -10.40 0.06 -5.37
N ILE A 286 -10.84 -1.16 -5.05
CA ILE A 286 -11.20 -2.19 -6.04
C ILE A 286 -12.27 -1.66 -6.99
N LYS A 287 -13.34 -1.06 -6.46
CA LYS A 287 -14.41 -0.46 -7.27
C LYS A 287 -13.88 0.62 -8.21
N SER A 288 -13.00 1.50 -7.70
CA SER A 288 -12.36 2.55 -8.50
C SER A 288 -11.52 1.96 -9.64
N LEU A 289 -10.67 0.98 -9.34
CA LEU A 289 -9.82 0.32 -10.34
C LEU A 289 -10.62 -0.44 -11.39
N ARG A 290 -11.68 -1.17 -10.99
CA ARG A 290 -12.59 -1.83 -11.95
C ARG A 290 -13.28 -0.83 -12.88
N SER A 291 -13.67 0.35 -12.36
CA SER A 291 -14.21 1.43 -13.20
C SER A 291 -13.16 1.95 -14.19
N LEU A 292 -11.91 2.12 -13.76
CA LEU A 292 -10.81 2.51 -14.66
C LEU A 292 -10.55 1.46 -15.74
N LYS A 293 -10.61 0.17 -15.37
CA LYS A 293 -10.48 -0.95 -16.33
C LYS A 293 -11.57 -0.89 -17.41
N GLN A 294 -12.80 -0.54 -17.04
CA GLN A 294 -13.90 -0.38 -17.99
C GLN A 294 -13.69 0.84 -18.90
N GLN A 295 -13.18 1.95 -18.36
CA GLN A 295 -12.90 3.16 -19.16
C GLN A 295 -11.83 2.90 -20.22
N ILE A 296 -10.74 2.21 -19.87
CA ILE A 296 -9.67 1.90 -20.84
C ILE A 296 -10.04 0.80 -21.84
N ALA A 297 -11.03 -0.05 -21.52
CA ALA A 297 -11.55 -1.04 -22.46
C ALA A 297 -12.38 -0.42 -23.60
N GLN A 298 -12.79 0.85 -23.47
CA GLN A 298 -13.51 1.62 -24.49
C GLN A 298 -12.57 2.39 -25.44
N VAL A 299 -11.26 2.35 -25.18
CA VAL A 299 -10.19 2.93 -26.01
C VAL A 299 -9.68 1.88 -26.97
#